data_AF-N6XS06-F1
#
_entry.id   AF-N6XS06-F1
#
_cell.length_a   1.000
_cell.length_b   1.000
_cell.length_c   1.000
_cell.angle_alpha   90.00
_cell.angle_beta   90.00
_cell.angle_gamma   90.00
#
_symmetry.space_group_name_H-M   'P 1'
#
loop_
_entity.id
_entity.type
_entity.pdbx_description
1 polymer ?
#
loop_
_entity_poly.entity_id
_entity_poly.type
_entity_poly.pdbx_seq_one_letter_code
_entity_poly.pdbx_strand_id
1 'polypeptide(L)'
;RTVEAPLALAAALRREAAPGRCLLVDCLTLWLANLLADAVTLPPGADADALPAFRTERDALLATLPVLPGRIILVANEVGLGLVPETPLGRLFRDEAGRLNQAVAALCPRVVFVAAGLPLVLKEGWTASRRTHREIAMDLPAEKHVMTVDEFLAWEADQPERWEFFNGEAFMMAGGSDVHNLICGNAYMALRNSLHGTPCSVFMSDVRLRLAEAGDLFYSDVFVTCSDADRARRQVKEDPVLIAEVLSPSTEAYDRGGKFAAYRRFAGLKTVLFLSQDRAHAECYSRTAEGGWLLTEASGDSAGLALPAFGFALPLAELYRDLPADPA
;
A
#
# COMPACT_ATOMS: atom_id res chain seq x y z
N ARG A 1 10.23 9.61 36.14
CA ARG A 1 10.67 11.01 36.34
C ARG A 1 10.01 11.85 35.27
N THR A 2 9.37 12.94 35.63
CA THR A 2 8.70 13.88 34.71
C THR A 2 9.55 15.14 34.57
N VAL A 3 9.56 15.74 33.38
CA VAL A 3 10.28 16.98 33.08
C VAL A 3 9.35 17.85 32.26
N GLU A 4 9.08 19.05 32.75
CA GLU A 4 8.27 20.04 32.03
C GLU A 4 9.12 20.75 30.98
N ALA A 5 8.63 20.79 29.74
CA ALA A 5 9.29 21.47 28.62
C ALA A 5 8.24 22.19 27.75
N PRO A 6 7.65 23.31 28.26
CA PRO A 6 6.53 23.95 27.58
C PRO A 6 6.89 24.57 26.22
N LEU A 7 8.16 24.95 26.04
CA LEU A 7 8.68 25.55 24.80
C LEU A 7 9.96 24.83 24.33
N ALA A 8 10.99 24.75 25.18
CA ALA A 8 12.31 24.22 24.83
C ALA A 8 12.42 22.69 24.82
N LEU A 9 11.54 22.01 24.08
CA LEU A 9 11.44 20.54 24.03
C LEU A 9 12.73 19.90 23.50
N ALA A 10 13.33 20.45 22.44
CA ALA A 10 14.57 19.93 21.86
C ALA A 10 15.74 19.94 22.87
N ALA A 11 15.85 21.01 23.67
CA ALA A 11 16.86 21.11 24.72
C ALA A 11 16.63 20.11 25.86
N ALA A 12 15.36 19.91 26.25
CA ALA A 12 15.00 18.91 27.24
C ALA A 12 15.33 17.49 26.76
N LEU A 13 15.02 17.16 25.50
CA LEU A 13 15.34 15.86 24.91
C LEU A 13 16.86 15.62 24.85
N ARG A 14 17.65 16.60 24.40
CA ARG A 14 19.13 16.47 24.40
C ARG A 14 19.72 16.22 25.78
N ARG A 15 19.16 16.85 26.82
CA ARG A 15 19.63 16.68 28.20
C ARG A 15 19.26 15.32 28.78
N GLU A 16 18.08 14.80 28.43
CA GLU A 16 17.52 13.60 29.05
C GLU A 16 17.79 12.31 28.25
N ALA A 17 18.03 12.39 26.95
CA ALA A 17 18.26 11.22 26.10
C ALA A 17 19.61 10.57 26.40
N ALA A 18 19.59 9.24 26.51
CA ALA A 18 20.78 8.43 26.76
C ALA A 18 20.57 7.02 26.21
N PRO A 19 21.65 6.28 25.86
CA PRO A 19 21.54 4.87 25.49
C PRO A 19 20.81 4.06 26.58
N GLY A 20 19.88 3.19 26.16
CA GLY A 20 19.08 2.38 27.08
C GLY A 20 17.95 3.12 27.80
N ARG A 21 17.77 4.43 27.58
CA ARG A 21 16.67 5.21 28.17
C ARG A 21 15.51 5.33 27.17
N CYS A 22 14.28 5.19 27.66
CA CYS A 22 13.06 5.49 26.91
C CYS A 22 12.49 6.83 27.38
N LEU A 23 12.25 7.76 26.44
CA LEU A 23 11.58 9.02 26.69
C LEU A 23 10.20 9.01 26.01
N LEU A 24 9.17 9.43 26.74
CA LEU A 24 7.83 9.65 26.23
C LEU A 24 7.55 11.15 26.26
N VAL A 25 7.16 11.72 25.12
CA VAL A 25 6.71 13.10 24.99
C VAL A 25 5.20 13.09 24.84
N ASP A 26 4.50 13.63 25.83
CA ASP A 26 3.04 13.71 25.90
C ASP A 26 2.61 15.15 26.24
N CYS A 27 2.09 15.95 25.30
CA CYS A 27 1.96 15.68 23.87
C CYS A 27 2.40 16.88 23.00
N LEU A 28 2.81 16.58 21.77
CA LEU A 28 3.27 17.58 20.78
C LEU A 28 2.19 18.62 20.46
N THR A 29 0.91 18.26 20.53
CA THR A 29 -0.19 19.21 20.28
C THR A 29 -0.34 20.25 21.39
N LEU A 30 -0.06 19.89 22.65
CA LEU A 30 -0.02 20.87 23.75
C LEU A 30 1.21 21.76 23.64
N TRP A 31 2.36 21.18 23.30
CA TRP A 31 3.58 21.93 23.03
C TRP A 31 3.40 22.94 21.88
N LEU A 32 2.76 22.53 20.79
CA LEU A 32 2.42 23.42 19.68
C LEU A 32 1.49 24.56 20.13
N ALA A 33 0.48 24.27 20.95
CA ALA A 33 -0.42 25.30 21.47
C ALA A 33 0.33 26.40 22.24
N ASN A 34 1.35 26.03 23.03
CA ASN A 34 2.20 27.00 23.73
C ASN A 34 3.02 27.86 22.75
N LEU A 35 3.54 27.27 21.66
CA LEU A 35 4.29 28.00 20.65
C LEU A 35 3.43 28.97 19.84
N LEU A 36 2.14 28.68 19.72
CA LEU A 36 1.15 29.52 19.03
C LEU A 36 0.40 30.46 19.99
N ALA A 37 0.82 30.60 21.25
CA ALA A 37 0.12 31.45 22.22
C ALA A 37 -0.03 32.91 21.73
N ASP A 38 0.99 33.44 21.05
CA ASP A 38 0.98 34.81 20.50
C ASP A 38 0.40 34.89 19.08
N ALA A 39 -0.11 33.78 18.51
CA ALA A 39 -0.65 33.77 17.15
C ALA A 39 -1.88 34.68 16.98
N VAL A 40 -2.55 35.05 18.07
CA VAL A 40 -3.64 36.05 18.05
C VAL A 40 -3.18 37.43 17.57
N THR A 41 -1.89 37.75 17.68
CA THR A 41 -1.33 39.04 17.24
C THR A 41 -0.93 39.03 15.77
N LEU A 42 -1.05 37.90 15.08
CA LEU A 42 -0.72 37.79 13.66
C LEU A 42 -1.76 38.51 12.79
N PRO A 43 -1.32 39.20 11.72
CA PRO A 43 -2.27 39.77 10.76
C PRO A 43 -3.04 38.66 10.04
N PRO A 44 -4.26 38.94 9.54
CA PRO A 44 -5.05 37.96 8.80
C PRO A 44 -4.26 37.36 7.63
N GLY A 45 -4.19 36.02 7.57
CA GLY A 45 -3.49 35.29 6.51
C GLY A 45 -1.98 35.14 6.70
N ALA A 46 -1.41 35.61 7.81
CA ALA A 46 -0.02 35.31 8.14
C ALA A 46 0.17 33.86 8.58
N ASP A 47 1.31 33.30 8.20
CA ASP A 47 1.77 31.97 8.57
C ASP A 47 2.32 31.95 10.01
N ALA A 48 2.26 30.79 10.67
CA ALA A 48 2.91 30.55 11.95
C ALA A 48 4.42 30.79 11.92
N ASP A 49 5.09 30.68 10.77
CA ASP A 49 6.52 31.02 10.59
C ASP A 49 6.87 32.48 10.93
N ALA A 50 5.87 33.37 10.97
CA ALA A 50 6.02 34.74 11.47
C ALA A 50 6.28 34.81 12.98
N LEU A 51 5.99 33.74 13.73
CA LEU A 51 6.27 33.62 15.16
C LEU A 51 7.69 33.05 15.36
N PRO A 52 8.64 33.84 15.91
CA PRO A 52 10.03 33.39 16.05
C PRO A 52 10.18 32.15 16.93
N ALA A 53 9.39 32.05 18.01
CA ALA A 53 9.43 30.92 18.93
C ALA A 53 8.98 29.62 18.24
N PHE A 54 7.86 29.65 17.50
CA PHE A 54 7.37 28.51 16.74
C PHE A 54 8.43 27.99 15.77
N ARG A 55 8.95 28.85 14.89
CA ARG A 55 9.96 28.47 13.90
C ARG A 55 11.20 27.88 14.56
N THR A 56 11.75 28.59 15.56
CA THR A 56 13.00 28.20 16.22
C THR A 56 12.87 26.85 16.92
N GLU A 57 11.79 26.64 17.69
CA GLU A 57 11.61 25.42 18.47
C GLU A 57 11.19 24.22 17.60
N ARG A 58 10.39 24.45 16.54
CA ARG A 58 10.09 23.44 15.51
C ARG A 58 11.36 22.94 14.84
N ASP A 59 12.16 23.85 14.31
CA ASP A 59 13.38 23.50 13.56
C ASP A 59 14.39 22.82 14.49
N ALA A 60 14.50 23.29 15.75
CA ALA A 60 15.34 22.65 16.75
C ALA A 60 14.87 21.24 17.08
N LEU A 61 13.56 20.97 17.20
CA LEU A 61 13.03 19.63 17.44
C LEU A 61 13.36 18.71 16.27
N LEU A 62 13.02 19.10 15.04
CA LEU A 62 13.23 18.29 13.84
C LEU A 62 14.72 17.97 13.61
N ALA A 63 15.62 18.93 13.85
CA ALA A 63 17.06 18.68 13.75
C ALA A 63 17.60 17.78 14.87
N THR A 64 16.93 17.74 16.03
CA THR A 64 17.38 16.97 17.18
C THR A 64 16.98 15.50 17.09
N LEU A 65 15.75 15.21 16.67
CA LEU A 65 15.19 13.85 16.71
C LEU A 65 16.08 12.77 16.05
N PRO A 66 16.71 12.98 14.87
CA PRO A 66 17.49 11.95 14.19
C PRO A 66 18.79 11.57 14.92
N VAL A 67 19.30 12.43 15.81
CA VAL A 67 20.61 12.26 16.46
C VAL A 67 20.50 11.84 17.93
N LEU A 68 19.28 11.72 18.47
CA LEU A 68 19.10 11.35 19.89
C LEU A 68 19.37 9.86 20.13
N PRO A 69 20.15 9.50 21.17
CA PRO A 69 20.29 8.11 21.57
C PRO A 69 19.08 7.63 22.39
N GLY A 70 18.87 6.31 22.41
CA GLY A 70 17.78 5.69 23.16
C GLY A 70 16.47 5.60 22.38
N ARG A 71 15.38 5.30 23.08
CA ARG A 71 14.04 5.17 22.47
C ARG A 71 13.22 6.42 22.77
N ILE A 72 12.74 7.10 21.74
CA ILE A 72 11.88 8.28 21.87
C ILE A 72 10.49 7.92 21.35
N ILE A 73 9.46 8.16 22.16
CA ILE A 73 8.05 7.99 21.79
C ILE A 73 7.42 9.38 21.85
N LEU A 74 6.81 9.80 20.74
CA LEU A 74 6.17 11.09 20.60
C LEU A 74 4.66 10.87 20.48
N VAL A 75 3.88 11.52 21.33
CA VAL A 75 2.41 11.47 21.31
C VAL A 75 1.90 12.81 20.78
N ALA A 76 1.00 12.75 19.81
CA ALA A 76 0.31 13.90 19.26
C ALA A 76 -1.14 13.52 18.97
N ASN A 77 -2.03 14.51 18.95
CA ASN A 77 -3.41 14.31 18.55
C ASN A 77 -3.59 14.61 17.06
N GLU A 78 -4.42 13.83 16.38
CA GLU A 78 -4.86 14.13 15.03
C GLU A 78 -6.15 14.95 15.08
N VAL A 79 -6.06 16.23 14.73
CA VAL A 79 -7.17 17.20 14.81
C VAL A 79 -7.80 17.49 13.45
N GLY A 80 -7.14 17.09 12.35
CA GLY A 80 -7.57 17.32 10.98
C GLY A 80 -8.75 16.44 10.53
N LEU A 81 -9.03 15.35 11.25
CA LEU A 81 -10.17 14.46 10.99
C LEU A 81 -11.49 14.98 11.58
N GLY A 82 -11.46 16.10 12.31
CA GLY A 82 -12.62 16.73 12.93
C GLY A 82 -13.19 17.92 12.15
N LEU A 83 -14.13 18.62 12.80
CA LEU A 83 -14.72 19.84 12.27
C LEU A 83 -13.67 20.94 12.07
N VAL A 84 -13.87 21.79 11.07
CA VAL A 84 -13.03 22.97 10.83
C VAL A 84 -13.34 24.01 11.90
N PRO A 85 -12.36 24.52 12.66
CA PRO A 85 -12.61 25.56 13.65
C PRO A 85 -13.13 26.86 13.03
N GLU A 86 -14.08 27.50 13.71
CA GLU A 86 -14.66 28.78 13.27
C GLU A 86 -13.66 29.94 13.38
N THR A 87 -12.72 29.86 14.32
CA THR A 87 -11.73 30.91 14.57
C THR A 87 -10.50 30.78 13.68
N PRO A 88 -9.91 31.89 13.21
CA PRO A 88 -8.63 31.85 12.47
C PRO A 88 -7.51 31.16 13.23
N LEU A 89 -7.41 31.42 14.54
CA LEU A 89 -6.43 30.78 15.42
C LEU A 89 -6.63 29.26 15.49
N GLY A 90 -7.88 28.79 15.56
CA GLY A 90 -8.18 27.36 15.56
C GLY A 90 -7.80 26.69 14.25
N ARG A 91 -8.03 27.34 13.10
CA ARG A 91 -7.59 26.84 11.79
C ARG A 91 -6.07 26.79 11.68
N LEU A 92 -5.38 27.84 12.10
CA LEU A 92 -3.92 27.87 12.14
C LEU A 92 -3.37 26.73 13.01
N PHE A 93 -3.90 26.55 14.22
CA PHE A 93 -3.51 25.45 15.10
C PHE A 93 -3.75 24.08 14.47
N ARG A 94 -4.93 23.86 13.85
CA ARG A 94 -5.26 22.60 13.16
C ARG A 94 -4.25 22.31 12.05
N ASP A 95 -3.98 23.31 11.21
CA ASP A 95 -3.09 23.16 10.05
C ASP A 95 -1.65 22.90 10.51
N GLU A 96 -1.16 23.65 11.50
CA GLU A 96 0.18 23.43 12.07
C GLU A 96 0.31 22.12 12.83
N ALA A 97 -0.73 21.64 13.49
CA ALA A 97 -0.73 20.31 14.11
C ALA A 97 -0.55 19.22 13.06
N GLY A 98 -1.26 19.33 11.94
CA GLY A 98 -1.11 18.43 10.80
C GLY A 98 0.30 18.50 10.19
N ARG A 99 0.83 19.70 9.94
CA ARG A 99 2.19 19.89 9.40
C ARG A 99 3.27 19.35 10.34
N LEU A 100 3.15 19.62 11.64
CA LEU A 100 4.07 19.09 12.66
C LEU A 100 4.02 17.56 12.72
N ASN A 101 2.81 16.97 12.73
CA ASN A 101 2.64 15.52 12.72
C ASN A 101 3.31 14.89 11.50
N GLN A 102 3.12 15.46 10.30
CA GLN A 102 3.76 15.01 9.06
C GLN A 102 5.29 15.12 9.13
N ALA A 103 5.82 16.26 9.57
CA ALA A 103 7.26 16.50 9.67
C ALA A 103 7.93 15.56 10.68
N VAL A 104 7.31 15.32 11.83
CA VAL A 104 7.80 14.36 12.83
C VAL A 104 7.67 12.93 12.32
N ALA A 105 6.55 12.56 11.70
CA ALA A 105 6.33 11.24 11.11
C ALA A 105 7.39 10.88 10.06
N ALA A 106 7.83 11.86 9.25
CA ALA A 106 8.90 11.67 8.27
C ALA A 106 10.22 11.21 8.93
N LEU A 107 10.54 11.71 10.12
CA LEU A 107 11.75 11.36 10.88
C LEU A 107 11.61 10.09 11.72
N CYS A 108 10.38 9.71 12.08
CA CYS A 108 10.11 8.52 12.86
C CYS A 108 10.17 7.26 11.99
N PRO A 109 10.86 6.19 12.41
CA PRO A 109 10.75 4.90 11.74
C PRO A 109 9.34 4.33 11.90
N ARG A 110 8.69 4.52 13.05
CA ARG A 110 7.36 3.98 13.34
C ARG A 110 6.36 5.07 13.70
N VAL A 111 5.17 5.02 13.10
CA VAL A 111 4.04 5.92 13.35
C VAL A 111 2.79 5.08 13.52
N VAL A 112 2.04 5.33 14.60
CA VAL A 112 0.81 4.61 14.92
C VAL A 112 -0.30 5.63 15.17
N PHE A 113 -1.37 5.53 14.41
CA PHE A 113 -2.62 6.22 14.68
C PHE A 113 -3.48 5.35 15.60
N VAL A 114 -4.14 5.92 16.60
CA VAL A 114 -4.99 5.16 17.51
C VAL A 114 -6.42 5.66 17.39
N ALA A 115 -7.32 4.80 16.91
CA ALA A 115 -8.74 5.08 16.78
C ALA A 115 -9.53 4.09 17.65
N ALA A 116 -10.38 4.59 18.55
CA ALA A 116 -11.14 3.76 19.49
C ALA A 116 -10.28 2.76 20.31
N GLY A 117 -9.03 3.14 20.63
CA GLY A 117 -8.07 2.27 21.33
C GLY A 117 -7.41 1.21 20.44
N LEU A 118 -7.74 1.17 19.15
CA LEU A 118 -7.16 0.25 18.17
C LEU A 118 -6.00 0.95 17.43
N PRO A 119 -4.82 0.33 17.36
CA PRO A 119 -3.69 0.88 16.64
C PRO A 119 -3.81 0.60 15.13
N LEU A 120 -3.70 1.65 14.32
CA LEU A 120 -3.41 1.61 12.89
C LEU A 120 -1.97 2.02 12.67
N VAL A 121 -1.13 1.12 12.19
CA VAL A 121 0.28 1.41 11.90
C VAL A 121 0.36 2.14 10.56
N LEU A 122 0.74 3.43 10.60
CA LEU A 122 0.86 4.26 9.39
C LEU A 122 2.25 4.16 8.75
N LYS A 123 3.27 3.83 9.56
CA LYS A 123 4.67 3.71 9.16
C LYS A 123 5.35 2.73 10.11
N GLU A 124 6.17 1.81 9.62
CA GLU A 124 7.02 0.97 10.47
C GLU A 124 8.40 0.78 9.85
N GLY A 125 9.42 1.14 10.63
CA GLY A 125 10.83 1.03 10.26
C GLY A 125 11.39 -0.23 10.89
N TRP A 126 11.90 -1.11 10.04
CA TRP A 126 12.38 -2.43 10.40
C TRP A 126 13.62 -2.34 11.29
N THR A 127 13.44 -2.51 12.60
CA THR A 127 14.55 -2.93 13.48
C THR A 127 14.46 -4.44 13.66
N ALA A 128 15.43 -5.14 13.07
CA ALA A 128 15.64 -6.57 13.25
C ALA A 128 15.82 -6.93 14.74
N SER A 129 14.74 -7.33 15.42
CA SER A 129 14.71 -8.55 16.24
C SER A 129 13.30 -8.79 16.80
N ARG A 130 12.93 -10.07 16.79
CA ARG A 130 11.80 -10.73 17.48
C ARG A 130 10.42 -10.61 16.83
N ARG A 131 10.11 -11.70 16.11
CA ARG A 131 8.80 -12.27 15.79
C ARG A 131 7.69 -11.86 16.76
N THR A 132 6.64 -11.27 16.20
CA THR A 132 5.22 -11.70 16.33
C THR A 132 4.41 -10.95 15.27
N HIS A 133 3.50 -11.67 14.60
CA HIS A 133 2.49 -11.22 13.62
C HIS A 133 1.84 -9.87 14.04
N ARG A 134 1.38 -8.95 13.17
CA ARG A 134 0.35 -9.08 12.12
C ARG A 134 0.14 -7.70 11.42
N GLU A 135 -0.45 -7.70 10.22
CA GLU A 135 -1.20 -6.61 9.53
C GLU A 135 -0.41 -5.41 8.96
N ILE A 136 -0.08 -5.52 7.66
CA ILE A 136 0.35 -4.44 6.77
C ILE A 136 -0.92 -3.83 6.16
N ALA A 137 -1.17 -2.54 6.42
CA ALA A 137 -2.14 -1.73 5.68
C ALA A 137 -1.42 -1.03 4.51
N MET A 138 -1.96 -1.17 3.29
CA MET A 138 -1.42 -0.58 2.06
C MET A 138 -2.20 0.68 1.68
N ASP A 139 -1.51 1.81 1.68
CA ASP A 139 -1.96 3.04 1.02
C ASP A 139 -1.08 3.32 -0.21
N LEU A 140 -1.65 4.04 -1.18
CA LEU A 140 -1.12 4.36 -2.51
C LEU A 140 0.32 4.92 -2.52
N PRO A 141 1.11 4.70 -3.59
CA PRO A 141 2.57 4.77 -3.56
C PRO A 141 3.13 6.19 -3.39
N ALA A 142 4.05 6.33 -2.44
CA ALA A 142 4.97 7.45 -2.30
C ALA A 142 6.27 7.18 -3.10
N GLU A 143 6.76 8.24 -3.76
CA GLU A 143 7.94 8.35 -4.65
C GLU A 143 7.79 7.84 -6.10
N LYS A 144 7.64 8.83 -7.02
CA LYS A 144 7.70 8.62 -8.46
C LYS A 144 9.15 8.52 -8.93
N HIS A 145 9.60 7.33 -9.26
CA HIS A 145 10.82 7.14 -10.04
C HIS A 145 10.45 7.02 -11.52
N VAL A 146 10.82 8.04 -12.31
CA VAL A 146 10.73 7.99 -13.77
C VAL A 146 11.98 7.31 -14.31
N MET A 147 11.84 6.14 -14.92
CA MET A 147 12.96 5.38 -15.50
C MET A 147 12.51 4.60 -16.73
N THR A 148 13.46 4.14 -17.56
CA THR A 148 13.15 3.21 -18.67
C THR A 148 12.96 1.78 -18.16
N VAL A 149 12.37 0.91 -18.98
CA VAL A 149 12.12 -0.50 -18.63
C VAL A 149 13.39 -1.26 -18.31
N ASP A 150 14.46 -1.03 -19.07
CA ASP A 150 15.73 -1.71 -18.87
C ASP A 150 16.44 -1.20 -17.60
N GLU A 151 16.33 0.10 -17.29
CA GLU A 151 16.79 0.67 -16.03
C GLU A 151 16.00 0.14 -14.84
N PHE A 152 14.68 0.00 -14.99
CA PHE A 152 13.81 -0.60 -13.98
C PHE A 152 14.19 -2.05 -13.70
N LEU A 153 14.38 -2.87 -14.73
CA LEU A 153 14.76 -4.27 -14.57
C LEU A 153 16.14 -4.43 -13.91
N ALA A 154 17.09 -3.56 -14.23
CA ALA A 154 18.41 -3.57 -13.59
C ALA A 154 18.35 -3.10 -12.12
N TRP A 155 17.55 -2.07 -11.83
CA TRP A 155 17.37 -1.53 -10.49
C TRP A 155 16.59 -2.47 -9.57
N GLU A 156 15.49 -3.05 -10.07
CA GLU A 156 14.58 -3.95 -9.34
C GLU A 156 15.26 -5.26 -8.92
N ALA A 157 16.23 -5.75 -9.72
CA ALA A 157 17.00 -6.96 -9.40
C ALA A 157 17.78 -6.85 -8.07
N ASP A 158 18.12 -5.63 -7.65
CA ASP A 158 18.83 -5.34 -6.40
C ASP A 158 17.88 -4.86 -5.28
N GLN A 159 16.56 -4.79 -5.52
CA GLN A 159 15.59 -4.38 -4.50
C GLN A 159 15.10 -5.58 -3.67
N PRO A 160 15.00 -5.44 -2.34
CA PRO A 160 14.43 -6.47 -1.48
C PRO A 160 12.90 -6.56 -1.58
N GLU A 161 12.23 -5.46 -1.94
CA GLU A 161 10.78 -5.37 -2.16
C GLU A 161 10.42 -5.60 -3.64
N ARG A 162 9.15 -5.98 -3.91
CA ARG A 162 8.64 -6.14 -5.28
C ARG A 162 8.09 -4.82 -5.79
N TRP A 163 8.31 -4.53 -7.07
CA TRP A 163 7.85 -3.30 -7.71
C TRP A 163 7.17 -3.60 -9.05
N GLU A 164 6.08 -2.92 -9.41
CA GLU A 164 5.47 -2.89 -10.74
C GLU A 164 5.99 -1.70 -11.55
N PHE A 165 5.97 -1.77 -12.89
CA PHE A 165 6.36 -0.65 -13.75
C PHE A 165 5.31 -0.39 -14.83
N PHE A 166 4.74 0.81 -14.80
CA PHE A 166 3.64 1.20 -15.69
C PHE A 166 3.78 2.65 -16.13
N ASN A 167 3.67 2.93 -17.43
CA ASN A 167 3.79 4.29 -18.00
C ASN A 167 5.08 5.04 -17.64
N GLY A 168 6.21 4.34 -17.45
CA GLY A 168 7.47 5.00 -17.07
C GLY A 168 7.67 5.19 -15.56
N GLU A 169 6.71 4.78 -14.73
CA GLU A 169 6.75 4.92 -13.27
C GLU A 169 6.86 3.54 -12.60
N ALA A 170 7.72 3.42 -11.57
CA ALA A 170 7.83 2.24 -10.71
C ALA A 170 6.96 2.37 -9.45
N PHE A 171 6.24 1.32 -9.07
CA PHE A 171 5.30 1.28 -7.95
C PHE A 171 5.61 0.09 -7.03
N MET A 172 5.75 0.28 -5.73
CA MET A 172 6.04 -0.83 -4.81
C MET A 172 4.78 -1.68 -4.56
N MET A 173 4.87 -2.99 -4.76
CA MET A 173 3.82 -3.94 -4.40
C MET A 173 3.91 -4.22 -2.90
N ALA A 174 2.95 -3.75 -2.12
CA ALA A 174 2.85 -4.21 -0.75
C ALA A 174 2.14 -5.57 -0.68
N GLY A 175 2.54 -6.37 0.31
CA GLY A 175 2.18 -7.78 0.41
C GLY A 175 0.69 -7.97 0.67
N GLY A 176 0.06 -8.90 -0.07
CA GLY A 176 -1.34 -9.27 0.11
C GLY A 176 -1.65 -9.79 1.52
N SER A 177 -2.89 -9.57 1.96
CA SER A 177 -3.44 -10.15 3.19
C SER A 177 -3.33 -11.69 3.19
N ASP A 178 -3.51 -12.32 4.36
CA ASP A 178 -3.63 -13.79 4.43
C ASP A 178 -4.77 -14.30 3.54
N VAL A 179 -5.92 -13.62 3.55
CA VAL A 179 -7.06 -13.87 2.65
C VAL A 179 -6.65 -13.76 1.18
N HIS A 180 -5.97 -12.69 0.78
CA HIS A 180 -5.48 -12.49 -0.59
C HIS A 180 -4.58 -13.65 -1.01
N ASN A 181 -3.57 -13.98 -0.20
CA ASN A 181 -2.62 -15.06 -0.51
C ASN A 181 -3.32 -16.42 -0.62
N LEU A 182 -4.32 -16.68 0.22
CA LEU A 182 -5.13 -17.91 0.14
C LEU A 182 -5.92 -17.95 -1.16
N ILE A 183 -6.61 -16.88 -1.55
CA ILE A 183 -7.35 -16.82 -2.82
C ILE A 183 -6.41 -16.98 -4.02
N CYS A 184 -5.25 -16.32 -4.03
CA CYS A 184 -4.23 -16.49 -5.08
C CYS A 184 -3.75 -17.94 -5.18
N GLY A 185 -3.42 -18.56 -4.05
CA GLY A 185 -3.01 -19.97 -3.99
C GLY A 185 -4.09 -20.93 -4.47
N ASN A 186 -5.33 -20.71 -4.04
CA ASN A 186 -6.50 -21.48 -4.45
C ASN A 186 -6.76 -21.36 -5.95
N ALA A 187 -6.75 -20.14 -6.49
CA ALA A 187 -6.92 -19.88 -7.92
C ALA A 187 -5.82 -20.55 -8.76
N TYR A 188 -4.57 -20.45 -8.33
CA TYR A 188 -3.45 -21.14 -8.97
C TYR A 188 -3.66 -22.65 -8.99
N MET A 189 -4.03 -23.26 -7.87
CA MET A 189 -4.24 -24.70 -7.76
C MET A 189 -5.42 -25.17 -8.62
N ALA A 190 -6.54 -24.44 -8.59
CA ALA A 190 -7.71 -24.76 -9.39
C ALA A 190 -7.41 -24.68 -10.90
N LEU A 191 -6.73 -23.63 -11.34
CA LEU A 191 -6.28 -23.48 -12.73
C LEU A 191 -5.29 -24.57 -13.13
N ARG A 192 -4.30 -24.86 -12.29
CA ARG A 192 -3.28 -25.89 -12.56
C ARG A 192 -3.90 -27.28 -12.69
N ASN A 193 -4.89 -27.60 -11.85
CA ASN A 193 -5.61 -28.88 -11.91
C ASN A 193 -6.43 -28.98 -13.19
N SER A 194 -7.20 -27.94 -13.53
CA SER A 194 -8.04 -27.91 -14.73
C SER A 194 -7.24 -27.91 -16.04
N LEU A 195 -6.03 -27.33 -16.03
CA LEU A 195 -5.14 -27.24 -17.19
C LEU A 195 -4.08 -28.34 -17.24
N HIS A 196 -4.14 -29.31 -16.32
CA HIS A 196 -3.19 -30.42 -16.30
C HIS A 196 -3.22 -31.22 -17.62
N GLY A 197 -2.04 -31.50 -18.18
CA GLY A 197 -1.90 -32.22 -19.45
C GLY A 197 -2.10 -31.36 -20.71
N THR A 198 -2.39 -30.07 -20.56
CA THR A 198 -2.46 -29.10 -21.67
C THR A 198 -1.10 -28.42 -21.90
N PRO A 199 -0.90 -27.68 -23.01
CA PRO A 199 0.29 -26.85 -23.19
C PRO A 199 0.29 -25.58 -22.32
N CYS A 200 -0.68 -25.38 -21.43
CA CYS A 200 -0.75 -24.18 -20.60
C CYS A 200 0.07 -24.34 -19.31
N SER A 201 0.71 -23.25 -18.90
CA SER A 201 1.45 -23.13 -17.65
C SER A 201 0.84 -22.01 -16.82
N VAL A 202 0.68 -22.27 -15.52
CA VAL A 202 0.13 -21.31 -14.56
C VAL A 202 1.28 -20.75 -13.72
N PHE A 203 1.28 -19.43 -13.52
CA PHE A 203 2.29 -18.72 -12.74
C PHE A 203 1.60 -17.80 -11.73
N MET A 204 2.31 -17.47 -10.65
CA MET A 204 1.89 -16.53 -9.61
C MET A 204 3.10 -15.72 -9.13
N SER A 205 2.83 -14.55 -8.54
CA SER A 205 3.71 -13.75 -7.65
C SER A 205 5.08 -13.25 -8.14
N ASP A 206 5.90 -14.06 -8.83
CA ASP A 206 7.32 -13.79 -9.12
C ASP A 206 7.68 -13.79 -10.62
N VAL A 207 6.70 -14.00 -11.49
CA VAL A 207 6.91 -14.00 -12.94
C VAL A 207 6.19 -12.79 -13.54
N ARG A 208 6.94 -11.96 -14.28
CA ARG A 208 6.43 -10.70 -14.83
C ARG A 208 5.71 -10.93 -16.17
N LEU A 209 4.67 -10.14 -16.41
CA LEU A 209 4.04 -10.00 -17.72
C LEU A 209 4.57 -8.73 -18.39
N ARG A 210 5.13 -8.86 -19.60
CA ARG A 210 5.64 -7.74 -20.37
C ARG A 210 4.77 -7.47 -21.58
N LEU A 211 4.19 -6.28 -21.65
CA LEU A 211 3.50 -5.79 -22.84
C LEU A 211 4.52 -5.12 -23.76
N ALA A 212 5.12 -5.91 -24.66
CA ALA A 212 6.24 -5.48 -25.49
C ALA A 212 5.99 -4.18 -26.28
N GLU A 213 4.77 -3.97 -26.79
CA GLU A 213 4.41 -2.77 -27.57
C GLU A 213 4.45 -1.48 -26.75
N ALA A 214 4.23 -1.56 -25.44
CA ALA A 214 4.18 -0.41 -24.55
C ALA A 214 5.44 -0.27 -23.68
N GLY A 215 6.21 -1.36 -23.54
CA GLY A 215 7.28 -1.47 -22.55
C GLY A 215 6.78 -1.76 -21.13
N ASP A 216 5.47 -1.78 -20.88
CA ASP A 216 4.93 -1.99 -19.53
C ASP A 216 5.24 -3.38 -18.97
N LEU A 217 5.51 -3.45 -17.66
CA LEU A 217 5.80 -4.67 -16.90
C LEU A 217 4.86 -4.79 -15.71
N PHE A 218 4.09 -5.87 -15.68
CA PHE A 218 3.07 -6.10 -14.68
C PHE A 218 3.41 -7.31 -13.80
N TYR A 219 2.99 -7.23 -12.55
CA TYR A 219 2.85 -8.38 -11.68
C TYR A 219 1.37 -8.65 -11.47
N SER A 220 0.88 -9.71 -12.10
CA SER A 220 -0.47 -10.20 -11.82
C SER A 220 -0.44 -11.24 -10.70
N ASP A 221 -1.50 -11.32 -9.92
CA ASP A 221 -1.60 -12.32 -8.85
C ASP A 221 -1.45 -13.75 -9.37
N VAL A 222 -2.22 -14.10 -10.41
CA VAL A 222 -2.13 -15.38 -11.12
C VAL A 222 -2.32 -15.15 -12.61
N PHE A 223 -1.55 -15.84 -13.45
CA PHE A 223 -1.79 -15.84 -14.89
C PHE A 223 -1.47 -17.18 -15.55
N VAL A 224 -1.97 -17.36 -16.76
CA VAL A 224 -1.77 -18.53 -17.60
C VAL A 224 -1.21 -18.11 -18.94
N THR A 225 -0.18 -18.81 -19.41
CA THR A 225 0.31 -18.75 -20.80
C THR A 225 0.34 -20.16 -21.38
N CYS A 226 -0.05 -20.30 -22.65
CA CYS A 226 0.05 -21.57 -23.38
C CYS A 226 1.10 -21.51 -24.50
N SER A 227 1.90 -20.43 -24.52
CA SER A 227 2.86 -20.14 -25.60
C SER A 227 4.18 -20.86 -25.37
N ASP A 228 4.68 -21.55 -26.40
CA ASP A 228 5.99 -22.22 -26.36
C ASP A 228 7.14 -21.22 -26.25
N ALA A 229 6.99 -20.01 -26.83
CA ALA A 229 7.98 -18.95 -26.69
C ALA A 229 8.13 -18.51 -25.22
N ASP A 230 7.01 -18.44 -24.51
CA ASP A 230 7.00 -18.13 -23.08
C ASP A 230 7.60 -19.24 -22.23
N ARG A 231 7.56 -20.51 -22.65
CA ARG A 231 8.27 -21.59 -21.93
C ARG A 231 9.78 -21.40 -21.90
N ALA A 232 10.35 -20.83 -22.97
CA ALA A 232 11.80 -20.58 -23.05
C ALA A 232 12.26 -19.41 -22.17
N ARG A 233 11.38 -18.44 -21.89
CA ARG A 233 11.68 -17.29 -21.02
C ARG A 233 11.49 -17.68 -19.55
N ARG A 234 12.45 -17.42 -18.66
CA ARG A 234 12.34 -17.85 -17.25
C ARG A 234 11.49 -16.92 -16.38
N GLN A 235 11.74 -15.61 -16.43
CA GLN A 235 11.20 -14.65 -15.47
C GLN A 235 10.22 -13.62 -16.06
N VAL A 236 10.08 -13.57 -17.38
CA VAL A 236 9.22 -12.63 -18.09
C VAL A 236 8.42 -13.38 -19.17
N LYS A 237 7.12 -13.16 -19.22
CA LYS A 237 6.18 -13.75 -20.19
C LYS A 237 5.49 -12.65 -20.97
N GLU A 238 5.12 -12.92 -22.22
CA GLU A 238 4.57 -11.89 -23.12
C GLU A 238 3.21 -12.28 -23.70
N ASP A 239 2.80 -13.55 -23.58
CA ASP A 239 1.63 -14.09 -24.23
C ASP A 239 0.65 -14.73 -23.21
N PRO A 240 0.12 -13.94 -22.26
CA PRO A 240 -0.89 -14.44 -21.33
C PRO A 240 -2.20 -14.72 -22.08
N VAL A 241 -2.84 -15.84 -21.75
CA VAL A 241 -4.18 -16.20 -22.23
C VAL A 241 -5.26 -15.97 -21.17
N LEU A 242 -4.88 -16.03 -19.89
CA LEU A 242 -5.72 -15.69 -18.73
C LEU A 242 -4.90 -14.92 -17.71
N ILE A 243 -5.49 -13.88 -17.12
CA ILE A 243 -4.97 -13.17 -15.95
C ILE A 243 -6.05 -13.16 -14.87
N ALA A 244 -5.69 -13.34 -13.62
CA ALA A 244 -6.59 -13.25 -12.48
C ALA A 244 -5.97 -12.33 -11.43
N GLU A 245 -6.76 -11.37 -10.95
CA GLU A 245 -6.41 -10.43 -9.88
C GLU A 245 -7.36 -10.62 -8.70
N VAL A 246 -6.81 -10.60 -7.49
CA VAL A 246 -7.54 -10.65 -6.23
C VAL A 246 -7.70 -9.24 -5.71
N LEU A 247 -8.92 -8.71 -5.85
CA LEU A 247 -9.26 -7.33 -5.56
C LEU A 247 -9.00 -7.01 -4.10
N SER A 248 -8.31 -5.90 -3.84
CA SER A 248 -8.16 -5.32 -2.51
C SER A 248 -8.88 -3.97 -2.43
N PRO A 249 -9.34 -3.53 -1.24
CA PRO A 249 -9.97 -2.21 -1.10
C PRO A 249 -9.09 -1.05 -1.59
N SER A 250 -7.76 -1.18 -1.52
CA SER A 250 -6.82 -0.12 -1.89
C SER A 250 -6.45 -0.12 -3.38
N THR A 251 -6.53 -1.27 -4.08
CA THR A 251 -6.11 -1.39 -5.49
C THR A 251 -7.26 -1.62 -6.46
N GLU A 252 -8.47 -1.94 -5.99
CA GLU A 252 -9.60 -2.34 -6.83
C GLU A 252 -9.90 -1.34 -7.97
N ALA A 253 -9.88 -0.03 -7.68
CA ALA A 253 -10.11 1.00 -8.69
C ALA A 253 -9.05 0.99 -9.80
N TYR A 254 -7.79 0.71 -9.45
CA TYR A 254 -6.69 0.58 -10.41
C TYR A 254 -6.79 -0.72 -11.21
N ASP A 255 -7.04 -1.84 -10.53
CA ASP A 255 -7.12 -3.17 -11.13
C ASP A 255 -8.22 -3.23 -12.20
N ARG A 256 -9.42 -2.74 -11.86
CA ARG A 256 -10.57 -2.67 -12.77
C ARG A 256 -10.41 -1.60 -13.86
N GLY A 257 -9.63 -0.56 -13.58
CA GLY A 257 -9.45 0.60 -14.44
C GLY A 257 -8.20 0.49 -15.33
N GLY A 258 -7.10 1.04 -14.82
CA GLY A 258 -5.85 1.20 -15.57
C GLY A 258 -5.21 -0.13 -15.96
N LYS A 259 -5.14 -1.07 -15.02
CA LYS A 259 -4.50 -2.38 -15.23
C LYS A 259 -5.29 -3.21 -16.25
N PHE A 260 -6.62 -3.29 -16.09
CA PHE A 260 -7.48 -3.92 -17.09
C PHE A 260 -7.38 -3.28 -18.48
N ALA A 261 -7.35 -1.94 -18.57
CA ALA A 261 -7.18 -1.26 -19.85
C ALA A 261 -5.85 -1.65 -20.54
N ALA A 262 -4.77 -1.78 -19.78
CA ALA A 262 -3.48 -2.24 -20.30
C ALA A 262 -3.52 -3.72 -20.70
N TYR A 263 -4.09 -4.60 -19.87
CA TYR A 263 -4.20 -6.03 -20.14
C TYR A 263 -4.92 -6.36 -21.44
N ARG A 264 -5.96 -5.60 -21.78
CA ARG A 264 -6.69 -5.79 -23.05
C ARG A 264 -5.84 -5.56 -24.30
N ARG A 265 -4.61 -5.02 -24.16
CA ARG A 265 -3.65 -4.84 -25.26
C ARG A 265 -2.83 -6.09 -25.54
N PHE A 266 -2.78 -7.07 -24.63
CA PHE A 266 -2.22 -8.39 -24.94
C PHE A 266 -3.09 -9.09 -25.99
N ALA A 267 -2.51 -9.40 -27.15
CA ALA A 267 -3.22 -10.01 -28.27
C ALA A 267 -3.73 -11.43 -27.95
N GLY A 268 -2.93 -12.19 -27.19
CA GLY A 268 -3.25 -13.55 -26.75
C GLY A 268 -4.33 -13.63 -25.67
N LEU A 269 -4.54 -12.54 -24.91
CA LEU A 269 -5.39 -12.56 -23.72
C LEU A 269 -6.86 -12.75 -24.07
N LYS A 270 -7.45 -13.82 -23.52
CA LYS A 270 -8.86 -14.21 -23.72
C LYS A 270 -9.70 -14.04 -22.47
N THR A 271 -9.10 -14.09 -21.29
CA THR A 271 -9.83 -14.08 -20.03
C THR A 271 -9.14 -13.20 -18.99
N VAL A 272 -9.89 -12.34 -18.32
CA VAL A 272 -9.45 -11.63 -17.12
C VAL A 272 -10.43 -11.93 -15.99
N LEU A 273 -9.93 -12.35 -14.84
CA LEU A 273 -10.72 -12.63 -13.65
C LEU A 273 -10.46 -11.57 -12.58
N PHE A 274 -11.52 -11.13 -11.92
CA PHE A 274 -11.42 -10.36 -10.68
C PHE A 274 -12.09 -11.14 -9.54
N LEU A 275 -11.33 -11.39 -8.48
CA LEU A 275 -11.76 -12.21 -7.34
C LEU A 275 -11.89 -11.31 -6.11
N SER A 276 -13.07 -11.31 -5.48
CA SER A 276 -13.34 -10.47 -4.30
C SER A 276 -12.74 -11.07 -3.03
N GLN A 277 -12.20 -10.26 -2.11
CA GLN A 277 -11.71 -10.77 -0.81
C GLN A 277 -12.78 -10.77 0.29
N ASP A 278 -13.84 -9.98 0.15
CA ASP A 278 -14.89 -9.76 1.15
C ASP A 278 -16.05 -10.76 1.06
N ARG A 279 -16.19 -11.45 -0.08
CA ARG A 279 -17.28 -12.39 -0.34
C ARG A 279 -16.88 -13.38 -1.42
N ALA A 280 -17.50 -14.56 -1.43
CA ALA A 280 -17.35 -15.53 -2.51
C ALA A 280 -18.01 -15.00 -3.80
N HIS A 281 -17.29 -14.16 -4.54
CA HIS A 281 -17.76 -13.51 -5.76
C HIS A 281 -16.62 -13.35 -6.75
N ALA A 282 -16.85 -13.77 -7.99
CA ALA A 282 -15.86 -13.67 -9.04
C ALA A 282 -16.47 -13.12 -10.32
N GLU A 283 -15.73 -12.22 -10.96
CA GLU A 283 -16.04 -11.66 -12.27
C GLU A 283 -15.13 -12.27 -13.32
N CYS A 284 -15.67 -12.56 -14.50
CA CYS A 284 -14.96 -13.08 -15.65
C CYS A 284 -15.23 -12.18 -16.85
N TYR A 285 -14.20 -11.49 -17.30
CA TYR A 285 -14.19 -10.79 -18.58
C TYR A 285 -13.65 -11.72 -19.65
N SER A 286 -14.49 -12.12 -20.59
CA SER A 286 -14.12 -12.97 -21.73
C SER A 286 -14.07 -12.18 -23.03
N ARG A 287 -12.98 -12.30 -23.78
CA ARG A 287 -12.85 -11.65 -25.09
C ARG A 287 -13.77 -12.34 -26.11
N THR A 288 -14.62 -11.56 -26.79
CA THR A 288 -15.54 -12.06 -27.82
C THR A 288 -14.86 -12.20 -29.18
N ALA A 289 -15.51 -12.87 -30.13
CA ALA A 289 -14.99 -13.05 -31.49
C ALA A 289 -14.85 -11.71 -32.24
N GLU A 290 -15.68 -10.73 -31.91
CA GLU A 290 -15.69 -9.37 -32.46
C GLU A 290 -14.62 -8.48 -31.79
N GLY A 291 -13.84 -9.01 -30.85
CA GLY A 291 -12.79 -8.27 -30.12
C GLY A 291 -13.28 -7.48 -28.91
N GLY A 292 -14.58 -7.54 -28.59
CA GLY A 292 -15.16 -6.98 -27.37
C GLY A 292 -14.86 -7.81 -26.13
N TRP A 293 -15.39 -7.37 -24.98
CA TRP A 293 -15.27 -8.10 -23.71
C TRP A 293 -16.65 -8.26 -23.07
N LEU A 294 -17.03 -9.50 -22.79
CA LEU A 294 -18.26 -9.85 -22.10
C LEU A 294 -17.96 -10.11 -20.62
N LEU A 295 -18.68 -9.42 -19.73
CA LEU A 295 -18.65 -9.68 -18.30
C LEU A 295 -19.69 -10.75 -17.94
N THR A 296 -19.24 -11.80 -17.26
CA THR A 296 -20.08 -12.72 -16.50
C THR A 296 -19.59 -12.76 -15.06
N GLU A 297 -20.48 -13.13 -14.13
CA GLU A 297 -20.15 -13.20 -12.72
C GLU A 297 -20.73 -14.47 -12.09
N ALA A 298 -20.13 -14.88 -10.99
CA ALA A 298 -20.63 -15.95 -10.13
C ALA A 298 -20.51 -15.51 -8.68
N SER A 299 -21.51 -15.86 -7.87
CA SER A 299 -21.59 -15.50 -6.45
C SER A 299 -22.10 -16.68 -5.63
N GLY A 300 -21.54 -16.86 -4.44
CA GLY A 300 -21.88 -17.92 -3.51
C GLY A 300 -21.12 -19.22 -3.75
N ASP A 301 -20.95 -19.99 -2.68
CA ASP A 301 -20.01 -21.12 -2.63
C ASP A 301 -20.35 -22.25 -3.60
N SER A 302 -21.64 -22.45 -3.91
CA SER A 302 -22.10 -23.49 -4.84
C SER A 302 -22.01 -23.10 -6.32
N ALA A 303 -21.64 -21.86 -6.64
CA ALA A 303 -21.59 -21.39 -8.01
C ALA A 303 -20.29 -21.83 -8.73
N GLY A 304 -20.35 -21.90 -10.06
CA GLY A 304 -19.19 -22.12 -10.91
C GLY A 304 -18.97 -20.95 -11.85
N LEU A 305 -17.76 -20.41 -11.88
CA LEU A 305 -17.36 -19.36 -12.81
C LEU A 305 -16.98 -19.99 -14.15
N ALA A 306 -17.82 -19.82 -15.17
CA ALA A 306 -17.54 -20.33 -16.51
C ALA A 306 -16.35 -19.59 -17.14
N LEU A 307 -15.42 -20.36 -17.73
CA LEU A 307 -14.29 -19.86 -18.52
C LEU A 307 -14.43 -20.33 -19.98
N PRO A 308 -15.23 -19.65 -20.82
CA PRO A 308 -15.56 -20.12 -22.17
C PRO A 308 -14.35 -20.40 -23.05
N ALA A 309 -13.28 -19.60 -22.93
CA ALA A 309 -12.05 -19.76 -23.69
C ALA A 309 -11.33 -21.10 -23.41
N PHE A 310 -11.62 -21.73 -22.27
CA PHE A 310 -10.99 -22.97 -21.83
C PHE A 310 -11.97 -24.17 -21.78
N GLY A 311 -13.27 -23.92 -21.95
CA GLY A 311 -14.29 -24.98 -21.98
C GLY A 311 -14.56 -25.65 -20.62
N PHE A 312 -14.19 -25.01 -19.51
CA PHE A 312 -14.50 -25.49 -18.15
C PHE A 312 -15.00 -24.35 -17.26
N ALA A 313 -15.47 -24.69 -16.06
CA ALA A 313 -15.84 -23.74 -15.02
C ALA A 313 -15.00 -23.96 -13.76
N LEU A 314 -14.65 -22.89 -13.06
CA LEU A 314 -13.99 -22.94 -11.76
C LEU A 314 -15.05 -22.90 -10.65
N PRO A 315 -15.14 -23.91 -9.78
CA PRO A 315 -16.03 -23.85 -8.62
C PRO A 315 -15.59 -22.75 -7.66
N LEU A 316 -16.52 -21.87 -7.25
CA LEU A 316 -16.20 -20.81 -6.29
C LEU A 316 -15.77 -21.37 -4.93
N ALA A 317 -16.36 -22.48 -4.50
CA ALA A 317 -15.92 -23.20 -3.31
C ALA A 317 -14.42 -23.57 -3.33
N GLU A 318 -13.82 -23.82 -4.50
CA GLU A 318 -12.38 -24.11 -4.58
C GLU A 318 -11.54 -22.83 -4.57
N LEU A 319 -12.06 -21.70 -5.08
CA LEU A 319 -11.37 -20.41 -5.06
C LEU A 319 -11.35 -19.78 -3.67
N TYR A 320 -12.45 -19.97 -2.91
CA TYR A 320 -12.68 -19.38 -1.60
C TYR A 320 -12.58 -20.39 -0.44
N ARG A 321 -11.94 -21.54 -0.67
CA ARG A 321 -11.73 -22.55 0.38
C ARG A 321 -10.77 -22.07 1.46
N ASP A 322 -10.98 -22.58 2.67
CA ASP A 322 -10.05 -22.45 3.80
C ASP A 322 -9.73 -20.99 4.20
N LEU A 323 -10.61 -20.05 3.84
CA LEU A 323 -10.50 -18.65 4.27
C LEU A 323 -10.83 -18.50 5.76
N PRO A 324 -10.14 -17.60 6.48
CA PRO A 324 -10.47 -17.29 7.87
C PRO A 324 -11.90 -16.78 7.96
N ALA A 325 -12.64 -17.22 8.98
CA ALA A 325 -13.97 -16.70 9.25
C ALA A 325 -13.89 -15.19 9.56
N ASP A 326 -14.87 -14.43 9.09
CA ASP A 326 -15.00 -13.02 9.42
C ASP A 326 -14.98 -12.85 10.94
N PRO A 327 -14.19 -11.91 11.49
CA PRO A 327 -14.24 -11.62 12.91
C PRO A 327 -15.65 -11.12 13.27
N ALA A 328 -16.38 -11.92 14.05
CA ALA A 328 -17.70 -11.60 14.59
C ALA A 328 -17.71 -10.37 15.51
#